data_AF-A0A2M7ANK8-F1
#
_entry.id   AF-A0A2M7ANK8-F1
#
_cell.length_a   1.000
_cell.length_b   1.000
_cell.length_c   1.000
_cell.angle_alpha   90.00
_cell.angle_beta   90.00
_cell.angle_gamma   90.00
#
_symmetry.space_group_name_H-M   'P 1'
#
loop_
_entity.id
_entity.type
_entity.pdbx_description
1 polymer ?
#
loop_
_entity_poly.entity_id
_entity_poly.type
_entity_poly.pdbx_seq_one_letter_code
_entity_poly.pdbx_strand_id
1 'polypeptide(L)'
;LLFIIISYLWPHIGIFILIGYIPLVDLISYKLATPEYLIFFRFSTEIAAGIIVLILILKKVMAREKLRLSRELVWLLLFLAAAALSSFLNQVDYEHFLFGLTVLLRYFLIFLAALNIEWKSKLLKQLLIVILVFGSVQILISFGQVVLGEWFKNIFIFDTKLSFTTNAIFSLERQALDKAWVFGTFSRYNLLGGFLMLTVCLSIAALLITRSQNLRKAMVIYNFLAVVVIILSNSRNSWVGTFLAMVTALLILRKHKVMVGLILGILLSTLILVTFSKPVSLAISESSGATPAERFLGVFSGEYISKSLQNDRLFLITKASQQIAANAAWLGVGMGQAWSAQEAAFGDFRYSLLLGLPVESWYYLGDVGWIALFSQVGFIGLFLFMAFLVSLLSTIRGYINKTDGIEKIYLVGFVAMWVVMMVTNIWSFNLTYRSTSFYFWLIAGVSLSIAEKYKGDVQSERRKALR
;
A
#
# COMPACT_ATOMS: atom_id res chain seq x y z
N LEU A 1 -17.09 -0.13 22.90
CA LEU A 1 -16.65 -0.58 24.25
C LEU A 1 -15.84 -1.88 24.22
N LEU A 2 -16.39 -2.99 23.70
CA LEU A 2 -15.69 -4.29 23.65
C LEU A 2 -14.28 -4.21 23.03
N PHE A 3 -14.14 -3.52 21.90
CA PHE A 3 -12.84 -3.30 21.25
C PHE A 3 -11.82 -2.59 22.16
N ILE A 4 -12.26 -1.61 22.96
CA ILE A 4 -11.42 -0.87 23.90
C ILE A 4 -10.95 -1.81 25.01
N ILE A 5 -11.86 -2.59 25.59
CA ILE A 5 -11.53 -3.57 26.66
C ILE A 5 -10.54 -4.60 26.14
N ILE A 6 -10.80 -5.20 24.97
CA ILE A 6 -9.91 -6.18 24.35
C ILE A 6 -8.55 -5.56 24.04
N SER A 7 -8.51 -4.36 23.46
CA SER A 7 -7.25 -3.67 23.15
C SER A 7 -6.50 -3.27 24.41
N TYR A 8 -7.21 -2.93 25.48
CA TYR A 8 -6.62 -2.65 26.78
C TYR A 8 -6.00 -3.89 27.38
N LEU A 9 -6.65 -5.06 27.34
CA LEU A 9 -6.06 -6.28 27.88
C LEU A 9 -4.93 -6.80 26.96
N TRP A 10 -5.19 -6.86 25.66
CA TRP A 10 -4.33 -7.46 24.65
C TRP A 10 -4.26 -6.59 23.37
N PRO A 11 -3.37 -5.59 23.33
CA PRO A 11 -3.28 -4.66 22.20
C PRO A 11 -3.06 -5.34 20.84
N HIS A 12 -2.34 -6.46 20.81
CA HIS A 12 -2.10 -7.25 19.60
C HIS A 12 -3.39 -7.87 19.03
N ILE A 13 -4.37 -8.21 19.87
CA ILE A 13 -5.68 -8.71 19.41
C ILE A 13 -6.45 -7.60 18.70
N GLY A 14 -6.37 -6.35 19.21
CA GLY A 14 -6.92 -5.19 18.50
C GLY A 14 -6.36 -5.06 17.08
N ILE A 15 -5.06 -5.26 16.90
CA ILE A 15 -4.42 -5.30 15.58
C ILE A 15 -4.94 -6.47 14.74
N PHE A 16 -5.12 -7.66 15.31
CA PHE A 16 -5.65 -8.83 14.59
C PHE A 16 -7.08 -8.61 14.10
N ILE A 17 -7.92 -7.95 14.91
CA ILE A 17 -9.27 -7.55 14.50
C ILE A 17 -9.19 -6.59 13.31
N LEU A 18 -8.31 -5.59 13.36
CA LEU A 18 -8.14 -4.63 12.27
C LEU A 18 -7.63 -5.27 10.97
N ILE A 19 -6.73 -6.25 11.06
CA ILE A 19 -6.30 -7.04 9.89
C ILE A 19 -7.50 -7.70 9.20
N GLY A 20 -8.46 -8.23 9.96
CA GLY A 20 -9.64 -8.86 9.38
C GLY A 20 -10.68 -7.87 8.87
N TYR A 21 -10.77 -6.73 9.53
CA TYR A 21 -11.77 -5.72 9.23
C TYR A 21 -11.40 -4.85 8.02
N ILE A 22 -10.12 -4.52 7.82
CA ILE A 22 -9.65 -3.65 6.74
C ILE A 22 -10.10 -4.10 5.34
N PRO A 23 -9.99 -5.38 4.93
CA PRO A 23 -10.50 -5.83 3.63
C PRO A 23 -12.01 -5.69 3.46
N LEU A 24 -12.76 -5.62 4.57
CA LEU A 24 -14.22 -5.57 4.60
C LEU A 24 -14.76 -4.15 4.82
N VAL A 25 -13.92 -3.18 5.16
CA VAL A 25 -14.37 -1.86 5.64
C VAL A 25 -15.25 -1.15 4.63
N ASP A 26 -14.89 -1.16 3.34
CA ASP A 26 -15.65 -0.48 2.30
C ASP A 26 -16.96 -1.24 2.02
N LEU A 27 -16.92 -2.57 1.97
CA LEU A 27 -18.13 -3.39 1.83
C LEU A 27 -19.12 -3.13 2.97
N ILE A 28 -18.65 -3.12 4.22
CA ILE A 28 -19.49 -2.84 5.39
C ILE A 28 -20.03 -1.40 5.33
N SER A 29 -19.18 -0.43 5.03
CA SER A 29 -19.54 0.99 5.02
C SER A 29 -20.57 1.35 3.96
N TYR A 30 -20.46 0.77 2.76
CA TYR A 30 -21.33 1.14 1.63
C TYR A 30 -22.53 0.21 1.44
N LYS A 31 -22.47 -1.03 1.92
CA LYS A 31 -23.53 -2.02 1.71
C LYS A 31 -24.35 -2.33 2.95
N LEU A 32 -23.75 -2.30 4.13
CA LEU A 32 -24.40 -2.72 5.38
C LEU A 32 -24.76 -1.55 6.29
N ALA A 33 -23.99 -0.47 6.26
CA ALA A 33 -24.26 0.70 7.09
C ALA A 33 -25.36 1.59 6.49
N THR A 34 -26.20 2.15 7.35
CA THR A 34 -27.13 3.21 6.94
C THR A 34 -26.34 4.51 6.69
N PRO A 35 -26.86 5.45 5.87
CA PRO A 35 -26.15 6.68 5.50
C PRO A 35 -25.63 7.49 6.70
N GLU A 36 -26.35 7.49 7.82
CA GLU A 36 -26.00 8.22 9.05
C GLU A 36 -24.73 7.68 9.71
N TYR A 37 -24.44 6.38 9.56
CA TYR A 37 -23.27 5.73 10.17
C TYR A 37 -22.12 5.53 9.20
N LEU A 38 -22.27 5.88 7.93
CA LEU A 38 -21.27 5.62 6.89
C LEU A 38 -19.90 6.23 7.24
N ILE A 39 -19.88 7.49 7.72
CA ILE A 39 -18.64 8.15 8.15
C ILE A 39 -17.99 7.38 9.30
N PHE A 40 -18.78 6.90 10.26
CA PHE A 40 -18.28 6.19 11.42
C PHE A 40 -17.61 4.87 11.01
N PHE A 41 -18.24 4.07 10.15
CA PHE A 41 -17.62 2.83 9.64
C PHE A 41 -16.40 3.13 8.77
N ARG A 42 -16.45 4.16 7.93
CA ARG A 42 -15.38 4.53 7.01
C ARG A 42 -14.09 5.01 7.69
N PHE A 43 -14.20 5.62 8.87
CA PHE A 43 -13.08 6.07 9.69
C PHE A 43 -12.84 5.21 10.94
N SER A 44 -13.62 4.14 11.12
CA SER A 44 -13.50 3.26 12.29
C SER A 44 -12.11 2.64 12.43
N THR A 45 -11.40 2.38 11.34
CA THR A 45 -10.05 1.80 11.39
C THR A 45 -9.01 2.77 11.94
N GLU A 46 -9.13 4.04 11.57
CA GLU A 46 -8.29 5.14 11.98
C GLU A 46 -8.53 5.46 13.47
N ILE A 47 -9.79 5.55 13.86
CA ILE A 47 -10.21 5.72 15.26
C ILE A 47 -9.69 4.55 16.10
N ALA A 48 -9.88 3.32 15.65
CA ALA A 48 -9.41 2.12 16.33
C ALA A 48 -7.87 2.08 16.48
N ALA A 49 -7.14 2.49 15.43
CA ALA A 49 -5.69 2.63 15.49
C ALA A 49 -5.27 3.65 16.55
N GLY A 50 -5.93 4.82 16.59
CA GLY A 50 -5.69 5.85 17.60
C GLY A 50 -5.96 5.35 19.03
N ILE A 51 -7.06 4.61 19.24
CA ILE A 51 -7.38 3.98 20.53
C ILE A 51 -6.28 3.01 20.97
N ILE A 52 -5.78 2.15 20.06
CA ILE A 52 -4.69 1.21 20.40
C ILE A 52 -3.42 1.98 20.81
N VAL A 53 -3.04 3.02 20.06
CA VAL A 53 -1.87 3.85 20.39
C VAL A 53 -2.04 4.52 21.75
N LEU A 54 -3.20 5.12 22.01
CA LEU A 54 -3.48 5.77 23.30
C LEU A 54 -3.38 4.78 24.46
N ILE A 55 -3.96 3.58 24.32
CA ILE A 55 -3.86 2.51 25.31
C ILE A 55 -2.41 2.11 25.57
N LEU A 56 -1.60 1.96 24.52
CA LEU A 56 -0.18 1.61 24.66
C LEU A 56 0.63 2.71 25.36
N ILE A 57 0.35 3.97 25.05
CA ILE A 57 0.95 5.14 25.72
C ILE A 57 0.58 5.11 27.21
N LEU A 58 -0.70 5.01 27.54
CA LEU A 58 -1.17 4.98 28.92
C LEU A 58 -0.54 3.83 29.71
N LYS A 59 -0.50 2.63 29.14
CA LYS A 59 0.15 1.46 29.78
C LYS A 59 1.62 1.71 30.07
N LYS A 60 2.37 2.28 29.11
CA LYS A 60 3.79 2.56 29.30
C LYS A 60 4.03 3.65 30.34
N VAL A 61 3.20 4.70 30.34
CA VAL A 61 3.26 5.76 31.37
C VAL A 61 2.97 5.17 32.75
N MET A 62 1.90 4.36 32.91
CA MET A 62 1.57 3.70 34.18
C MET A 62 2.66 2.74 34.66
N ALA A 63 3.30 2.01 33.74
CA ALA A 63 4.42 1.12 34.03
C ALA A 63 5.77 1.85 34.20
N ARG A 64 5.82 3.18 34.03
CA ARG A 64 7.05 3.99 33.99
C ARG A 64 8.07 3.50 32.94
N GLU A 65 7.57 2.88 31.88
CA GLU A 65 8.37 2.46 30.73
C GLU A 65 8.47 3.59 29.70
N LYS A 66 9.61 3.67 29.02
CA LYS A 66 9.77 4.59 27.90
C LYS A 66 9.02 4.07 26.68
N LEU A 67 8.37 5.00 25.96
CA LEU A 67 7.90 4.75 24.60
C LEU A 67 9.09 4.47 23.69
N ARG A 68 8.96 3.45 22.85
CA ARG A 68 9.93 3.18 21.79
C ARG A 68 9.64 4.16 20.67
N LEU A 69 10.50 5.18 20.59
CA LEU A 69 10.55 6.13 19.50
C LEU A 69 11.85 5.88 18.76
N SER A 70 11.73 5.56 17.48
CA SER A 70 12.88 5.26 16.65
C SER A 70 13.53 6.55 16.15
N ARG A 71 14.83 6.53 15.86
CA ARG A 71 15.56 7.73 15.38
C ARG A 71 15.06 8.16 14.00
N GLU A 72 14.55 7.22 13.22
CA GLU A 72 14.00 7.41 11.89
C GLU A 72 12.82 8.39 11.89
N LEU A 73 12.08 8.49 13.01
CA LEU A 73 10.97 9.43 13.17
C LEU A 73 11.37 10.90 13.02
N VAL A 74 12.64 11.25 13.23
CA VAL A 74 13.14 12.62 13.02
C VAL A 74 12.90 13.07 11.58
N TRP A 75 13.13 12.19 10.60
CA TRP A 75 12.88 12.51 9.19
C TRP A 75 11.40 12.74 8.90
N LEU A 76 10.52 11.96 9.55
CA LEU A 76 9.09 12.17 9.44
C LEU A 76 8.67 13.52 10.06
N LEU A 77 9.19 13.88 11.23
CA LEU A 77 8.91 15.18 11.85
C LEU A 77 9.38 16.35 10.98
N LEU A 78 10.56 16.23 10.36
CA LEU A 78 11.04 17.24 9.42
C LEU A 78 10.15 17.31 8.17
N PHE A 79 9.70 16.16 7.64
CA PHE A 79 8.72 16.12 6.56
C PHE A 79 7.42 16.82 6.94
N LEU A 80 6.88 16.56 8.14
CA LEU A 80 5.68 17.22 8.65
C LEU A 80 5.86 18.73 8.74
N ALA A 81 7.02 19.19 9.23
CA ALA A 81 7.34 20.61 9.29
C ALA A 81 7.43 21.24 7.88
N ALA A 82 8.05 20.55 6.92
CA ALA A 82 8.11 21.00 5.53
C ALA A 82 6.71 21.06 4.87
N ALA A 83 5.87 20.06 5.11
CA ALA A 83 4.49 20.03 4.63
C ALA A 83 3.64 21.17 5.23
N ALA A 84 3.80 21.44 6.52
CA ALA A 84 3.14 22.56 7.19
C ALA A 84 3.63 23.91 6.65
N LEU A 85 4.95 24.08 6.49
CA LEU A 85 5.54 25.29 5.91
C LEU A 85 5.06 25.53 4.48
N SER A 86 5.05 24.49 3.64
CA SER A 86 4.50 24.54 2.29
C SER A 86 3.05 25.00 2.28
N SER A 87 2.21 24.41 3.13
CA SER A 87 0.79 24.73 3.20
C SER A 87 0.56 26.15 3.72
N PHE A 88 1.35 26.59 4.71
CA PHE A 88 1.30 27.94 5.25
C PHE A 88 1.68 29.00 4.21
N LEU A 89 2.80 28.81 3.49
CA LEU A 89 3.26 29.76 2.46
C LEU A 89 2.30 29.86 1.29
N ASN A 90 1.62 28.75 0.96
CA ASN A 90 0.59 28.72 -0.07
C ASN A 90 -0.81 29.10 0.47
N GLN A 91 -0.97 29.47 1.74
CA GLN A 91 -2.29 29.82 2.31
C GLN A 91 -3.35 28.72 2.12
N VAL A 92 -2.93 27.46 2.25
CA VAL A 92 -3.85 26.32 2.20
C VAL A 92 -4.66 26.25 3.48
N ASP A 93 -5.98 26.10 3.35
CA ASP A 93 -6.86 25.96 4.50
C ASP A 93 -6.44 24.78 5.38
N TYR A 94 -6.59 24.96 6.70
CA TYR A 94 -6.20 23.95 7.67
C TYR A 94 -6.96 22.61 7.46
N GLU A 95 -8.19 22.65 6.95
CA GLU A 95 -8.98 21.46 6.63
C GLU A 95 -8.37 20.65 5.48
N HIS A 96 -7.97 21.33 4.40
CA HIS A 96 -7.28 20.73 3.26
C HIS A 96 -5.95 20.12 3.70
N PHE A 97 -5.16 20.86 4.50
CA PHE A 97 -3.91 20.39 5.08
C PHE A 97 -4.10 19.12 5.92
N LEU A 98 -5.02 19.14 6.88
CA LEU A 98 -5.26 18.03 7.79
C LEU A 98 -5.80 16.80 7.06
N PHE A 99 -6.69 16.98 6.09
CA PHE A 99 -7.20 15.86 5.29
C PHE A 99 -6.08 15.28 4.41
N GLY A 100 -5.29 16.14 3.75
CA GLY A 100 -4.09 15.78 3.00
C GLY A 100 -3.18 14.85 3.80
N LEU A 101 -2.82 15.32 5.00
CA LEU A 101 -1.96 14.59 5.92
C LEU A 101 -2.60 13.29 6.40
N THR A 102 -3.90 13.32 6.71
CA THR A 102 -4.65 12.16 7.20
C THR A 102 -4.72 11.04 6.17
N VAL A 103 -4.76 11.33 4.87
CA VAL A 103 -4.76 10.29 3.84
C VAL A 103 -3.37 9.67 3.67
N LEU A 104 -2.31 10.47 3.71
CA LEU A 104 -0.94 9.97 3.55
C LEU A 104 -0.46 9.18 4.78
N LEU A 105 -0.74 9.68 5.99
CA LEU A 105 -0.25 9.12 7.26
C LEU A 105 -1.31 8.34 8.02
N ARG A 106 -2.45 8.04 7.38
CA ARG A 106 -3.62 7.41 7.98
C ARG A 106 -3.33 6.25 8.93
N TYR A 107 -2.49 5.33 8.47
CA TYR A 107 -2.15 4.11 9.20
C TYR A 107 -0.76 4.17 9.82
N PHE A 108 -0.14 5.35 9.86
CA PHE A 108 1.10 5.55 10.60
C PHE A 108 0.90 5.30 12.12
N LEU A 109 -0.29 5.52 12.65
CA LEU A 109 -0.64 5.13 14.02
C LEU A 109 -0.50 3.62 14.25
N ILE A 110 -0.82 2.79 13.25
CA ILE A 110 -0.61 1.35 13.33
C ILE A 110 0.88 0.99 13.37
N PHE A 111 1.72 1.73 12.63
CA PHE A 111 3.17 1.60 12.74
C PHE A 111 3.65 1.88 14.17
N LEU A 112 3.20 2.97 14.80
CA LEU A 112 3.56 3.32 16.17
C LEU A 112 3.07 2.28 17.19
N ALA A 113 1.85 1.77 17.01
CA ALA A 113 1.30 0.71 17.84
C ALA A 113 2.14 -0.57 17.73
N ALA A 114 2.44 -1.01 16.51
CA ALA A 114 3.24 -2.19 16.26
C ALA A 114 4.68 -2.06 16.78
N LEU A 115 5.29 -0.88 16.68
CA LEU A 115 6.62 -0.60 17.23
C LEU A 115 6.68 -0.81 18.76
N ASN A 116 5.60 -0.44 19.46
CA ASN A 116 5.52 -0.47 20.92
C ASN A 116 4.98 -1.77 21.51
N ILE A 117 4.57 -2.74 20.69
CA ILE A 117 4.19 -4.09 21.12
C ILE A 117 5.44 -4.98 21.20
N GLU A 118 5.51 -5.82 22.23
CA GLU A 118 6.54 -6.85 22.36
C GLU A 118 6.17 -8.09 21.53
N TRP A 119 6.85 -8.26 20.39
CA TRP A 119 6.58 -9.35 19.46
C TRP A 119 7.35 -10.62 19.81
N LYS A 120 6.71 -11.52 20.56
CA LYS A 120 7.21 -12.89 20.79
C LYS A 120 7.03 -13.73 19.52
N SER A 121 7.89 -14.73 19.30
CA SER A 121 7.82 -15.59 18.10
C SER A 121 6.46 -16.27 17.90
N LYS A 122 5.74 -16.59 18.99
CA LYS A 122 4.36 -17.11 18.92
C LYS A 122 3.39 -16.08 18.32
N LEU A 123 3.46 -14.82 18.78
CA LEU A 123 2.62 -13.73 18.27
C LEU A 123 2.94 -13.41 16.81
N LEU A 124 4.22 -13.44 16.42
CA LEU A 124 4.63 -13.27 15.02
C LEU A 124 4.08 -14.38 14.13
N LYS A 125 4.10 -15.65 14.58
CA LYS A 125 3.47 -16.75 13.84
C LYS A 125 1.96 -16.54 13.69
N GLN A 126 1.28 -16.14 14.76
CA GLN A 126 -0.16 -15.85 14.74
C GLN A 126 -0.48 -14.70 13.79
N LEU A 127 0.29 -13.61 13.84
CA LEU A 127 0.14 -12.47 12.95
C LEU A 127 0.27 -12.89 11.47
N LEU A 128 1.29 -13.70 11.13
CA LEU A 128 1.48 -14.21 9.78
C LEU A 128 0.28 -15.06 9.34
N ILE A 129 -0.18 -15.97 10.20
CA ILE A 129 -1.35 -16.82 9.93
C ILE A 129 -2.59 -15.96 9.68
N VAL A 130 -2.87 -14.97 10.53
CA VAL A 130 -4.05 -14.09 10.40
C VAL A 130 -4.02 -13.36 9.06
N ILE A 131 -2.88 -12.77 8.68
CA ILE A 131 -2.74 -12.08 7.38
C ILE A 131 -2.98 -13.06 6.21
N LEU A 132 -2.38 -14.25 6.26
CA LEU A 132 -2.54 -15.26 5.19
C LEU A 132 -3.96 -15.85 5.15
N VAL A 133 -4.65 -15.96 6.28
CA VAL A 133 -6.06 -16.39 6.34
C VAL A 133 -6.94 -15.37 5.62
N PHE A 134 -6.81 -14.08 5.92
CA PHE A 134 -7.58 -13.05 5.22
C PHE A 134 -7.18 -12.91 3.74
N GLY A 135 -5.91 -13.12 3.41
CA GLY A 135 -5.46 -13.29 2.04
C GLY A 135 -6.16 -14.44 1.32
N SER A 136 -6.26 -15.60 1.98
CA SER A 136 -6.93 -16.79 1.46
C SER A 136 -8.43 -16.58 1.30
N VAL A 137 -9.08 -15.87 2.23
CA VAL A 137 -10.50 -15.49 2.11
C VAL A 137 -10.73 -14.65 0.85
N GLN A 138 -9.88 -13.66 0.58
CA GLN A 138 -10.01 -12.85 -0.64
C GLN A 138 -9.76 -13.65 -1.92
N ILE A 139 -8.82 -14.60 -1.88
CA ILE A 139 -8.59 -15.55 -3.00
C ILE A 139 -9.84 -16.41 -3.25
N LEU A 140 -10.43 -16.98 -2.20
CA LEU A 140 -11.63 -17.82 -2.30
C LEU A 140 -12.84 -17.02 -2.82
N ILE A 141 -13.07 -15.81 -2.31
CA ILE A 141 -14.12 -14.92 -2.81
C ILE A 141 -13.89 -14.61 -4.29
N SER A 142 -12.64 -14.34 -4.69
CA SER A 142 -12.30 -14.06 -6.08
C SER A 142 -12.58 -15.25 -7.00
N PHE A 143 -12.22 -16.47 -6.59
CA PHE A 143 -12.60 -17.67 -7.34
C PHE A 143 -14.12 -17.86 -7.38
N GLY A 144 -14.83 -17.58 -6.29
CA GLY A 144 -16.29 -17.55 -6.27
C GLY A 144 -16.86 -16.58 -7.31
N GLN A 145 -16.28 -15.38 -7.46
CA GLN A 145 -16.69 -14.38 -8.46
C GLN A 145 -16.52 -14.89 -9.91
N VAL A 146 -15.55 -15.77 -10.17
CA VAL A 146 -15.36 -16.40 -11.48
C VAL A 146 -16.34 -17.55 -11.68
N VAL A 147 -16.42 -18.47 -10.73
CA VAL A 147 -17.18 -19.73 -10.87
C VAL A 147 -18.69 -19.51 -10.78
N LEU A 148 -19.12 -18.67 -9.84
CA LEU A 148 -20.54 -18.42 -9.57
C LEU A 148 -21.07 -17.27 -10.45
N GLY A 149 -20.20 -16.48 -11.07
CA GLY A 149 -20.58 -15.43 -12.02
C GLY A 149 -21.23 -14.20 -11.36
N GLU A 150 -22.10 -13.55 -12.12
CA GLU A 150 -22.56 -12.18 -11.84
C GLU A 150 -23.36 -12.04 -10.55
N TRP A 151 -24.18 -13.04 -10.20
CA TRP A 151 -24.97 -12.99 -8.96
C TRP A 151 -24.06 -12.88 -7.73
N PHE A 152 -22.93 -13.60 -7.73
CA PHE A 152 -21.99 -13.59 -6.61
C PHE A 152 -21.15 -12.32 -6.63
N LYS A 153 -20.76 -11.81 -7.80
CA LYS A 153 -20.13 -10.49 -7.94
C LYS A 153 -21.01 -9.39 -7.34
N ASN A 154 -22.30 -9.38 -7.66
CA ASN A 154 -23.28 -8.41 -7.15
C ASN A 154 -23.38 -8.37 -5.62
N ILE A 155 -22.95 -9.40 -4.89
CA ILE A 155 -22.86 -9.36 -3.42
C ILE A 155 -21.76 -8.42 -2.95
N PHE A 156 -20.69 -8.26 -3.72
CA PHE A 156 -19.53 -7.45 -3.33
C PHE A 156 -19.43 -6.12 -4.07
N ILE A 157 -20.26 -5.91 -5.10
CA ILE A 157 -20.44 -4.61 -5.74
C ILE A 157 -21.23 -3.70 -4.79
N PHE A 158 -20.72 -2.50 -4.61
CA PHE A 158 -21.38 -1.39 -3.97
C PHE A 158 -21.09 -0.12 -4.76
N ASP A 159 -22.10 0.73 -4.93
CA ASP A 159 -21.90 2.05 -5.51
C ASP A 159 -21.36 2.97 -4.41
N THR A 160 -20.18 3.60 -4.58
CA THR A 160 -19.81 4.72 -3.69
C THR A 160 -20.60 5.96 -4.08
N LYS A 161 -21.90 5.98 -3.77
CA LYS A 161 -22.69 7.21 -3.86
C LYS A 161 -22.44 7.99 -2.59
N LEU A 162 -21.47 8.90 -2.58
CA LEU A 162 -21.47 10.02 -1.63
C LEU A 162 -20.50 11.13 -2.04
N SER A 163 -21.13 12.19 -2.52
CA SER A 163 -20.62 13.54 -2.66
C SER A 163 -20.44 14.19 -1.28
N PHE A 164 -19.25 14.70 -0.96
CA PHE A 164 -19.06 15.55 0.22
C PHE A 164 -19.55 16.99 0.00
N THR A 165 -19.93 17.34 -1.23
CA THR A 165 -20.47 18.64 -1.62
C THR A 165 -21.48 18.46 -2.77
N THR A 166 -22.50 19.31 -2.83
CA THR A 166 -23.68 19.26 -3.74
C THR A 166 -23.41 19.20 -5.24
N ASN A 167 -22.16 19.18 -5.69
CA ASN A 167 -21.82 19.00 -7.10
C ASN A 167 -21.39 17.55 -7.34
N ALA A 168 -22.32 16.82 -7.94
CA ALA A 168 -22.18 15.48 -8.47
C ALA A 168 -20.81 15.21 -9.11
N ILE A 169 -20.08 14.24 -8.57
CA ILE A 169 -19.07 13.50 -9.34
C ILE A 169 -19.44 12.02 -9.26
N PHE A 170 -20.59 11.74 -9.87
CA PHE A 170 -21.12 10.42 -10.15
C PHE A 170 -20.64 10.03 -11.55
N SER A 171 -19.82 8.97 -11.70
CA SER A 171 -19.78 8.10 -12.90
C SER A 171 -18.55 7.18 -13.02
N LEU A 172 -17.43 7.44 -12.34
CA LEU A 172 -16.17 6.76 -12.67
C LEU A 172 -15.95 5.38 -12.01
N GLU A 173 -16.60 5.06 -10.88
CA GLU A 173 -16.41 3.74 -10.25
C GLU A 173 -17.08 2.60 -11.03
N ARG A 174 -18.20 2.86 -11.72
CA ARG A 174 -18.85 1.86 -12.57
C ARG A 174 -17.96 1.41 -13.73
N GLN A 175 -17.17 2.32 -14.31
CA GLN A 175 -16.22 2.00 -15.40
C GLN A 175 -15.06 1.08 -14.98
N ALA A 176 -14.75 0.98 -13.68
CA ALA A 176 -13.71 0.08 -13.19
C ALA A 176 -14.19 -1.37 -12.99
N LEU A 177 -15.50 -1.57 -12.76
CA LEU A 177 -16.12 -2.88 -12.56
C LEU A 177 -16.21 -3.69 -13.85
N ASP A 178 -16.51 -3.03 -14.98
CA ASP A 178 -16.65 -3.70 -16.29
C ASP A 178 -15.32 -4.29 -16.82
N LYS A 179 -14.17 -3.87 -16.27
CA LYS A 179 -12.84 -4.24 -16.77
C LYS A 179 -12.17 -5.39 -16.01
N ALA A 180 -12.70 -5.85 -14.89
CA ALA A 180 -12.04 -6.84 -14.04
C ALA A 180 -12.86 -8.11 -13.89
N TRP A 181 -12.17 -9.26 -13.93
CA TRP A 181 -12.85 -10.54 -13.73
C TRP A 181 -13.15 -10.77 -12.25
N VAL A 182 -12.29 -10.26 -11.36
CA VAL A 182 -12.41 -10.37 -9.90
C VAL A 182 -11.96 -9.09 -9.19
N PHE A 183 -12.57 -8.80 -8.04
CA PHE A 183 -12.25 -7.66 -7.19
C PHE A 183 -12.39 -7.97 -5.68
N GLY A 184 -12.73 -9.21 -5.32
CA GLY A 184 -12.85 -9.63 -3.93
C GLY A 184 -13.91 -8.80 -3.21
N THR A 185 -13.65 -8.41 -1.96
CA THR A 185 -14.54 -7.55 -1.17
C THR A 185 -14.32 -6.05 -1.39
N PHE A 186 -13.37 -5.66 -2.23
CA PHE A 186 -12.95 -4.27 -2.37
C PHE A 186 -13.78 -3.44 -3.37
N SER A 187 -14.67 -4.07 -4.16
CA SER A 187 -15.35 -3.48 -5.34
C SER A 187 -14.40 -2.92 -6.43
N ARG A 188 -13.08 -2.83 -6.16
CA ARG A 188 -12.04 -2.34 -7.06
C ARG A 188 -10.90 -3.33 -7.16
N TYR A 189 -10.62 -3.77 -8.38
CA TYR A 189 -9.64 -4.82 -8.67
C TYR A 189 -8.19 -4.44 -8.36
N ASN A 190 -7.84 -3.15 -8.48
CA ASN A 190 -6.50 -2.65 -8.12
C ASN A 190 -6.26 -2.74 -6.60
N LEU A 191 -7.30 -2.54 -5.78
CA LEU A 191 -7.20 -2.65 -4.32
C LEU A 191 -7.02 -4.11 -3.89
N LEU A 192 -7.76 -5.04 -4.52
CA LEU A 192 -7.55 -6.48 -4.34
C LEU A 192 -6.12 -6.87 -4.72
N GLY A 193 -5.68 -6.47 -5.91
CA GLY A 193 -4.35 -6.77 -6.41
C GLY A 193 -3.26 -6.24 -5.47
N GLY A 194 -3.38 -4.98 -5.03
CA GLY A 194 -2.45 -4.36 -4.08
C GLY A 194 -2.42 -5.07 -2.73
N PHE A 195 -3.58 -5.45 -2.19
CA PHE A 195 -3.68 -6.23 -0.96
C PHE A 195 -2.98 -7.59 -1.09
N LEU A 196 -3.33 -8.38 -2.11
CA LEU A 196 -2.74 -9.71 -2.30
C LEU A 196 -1.24 -9.63 -2.57
N MET A 197 -0.78 -8.66 -3.36
CA MET A 197 0.64 -8.39 -3.61
C MET A 197 1.43 -8.22 -2.30
N LEU A 198 0.91 -7.48 -1.32
CA LEU A 198 1.57 -7.35 -0.02
C LEU A 198 1.56 -8.66 0.77
N THR A 199 0.45 -9.39 0.80
CA THR A 199 0.43 -10.72 1.47
C THR A 199 1.43 -11.69 0.82
N VAL A 200 1.59 -11.62 -0.51
CA VAL A 200 2.53 -12.42 -1.30
C VAL A 200 3.98 -12.12 -0.92
N CYS A 201 4.33 -10.88 -0.60
CA CYS A 201 5.67 -10.54 -0.11
C CYS A 201 6.04 -11.35 1.16
N LEU A 202 5.11 -11.50 2.11
CA LEU A 202 5.33 -12.28 3.32
C LEU A 202 5.33 -13.79 3.05
N SER A 203 4.41 -14.30 2.22
CA SER A 203 4.38 -15.74 1.90
C SER A 203 5.58 -16.18 1.06
N ILE A 204 6.14 -15.33 0.20
CA ILE A 204 7.40 -15.60 -0.50
C ILE A 204 8.57 -15.67 0.50
N ALA A 205 8.68 -14.70 1.42
CA ALA A 205 9.70 -14.75 2.46
C ALA A 205 9.57 -16.03 3.30
N ALA A 206 8.33 -16.38 3.71
CA ALA A 206 8.03 -17.62 4.44
C ALA A 206 8.40 -18.87 3.64
N LEU A 207 8.05 -18.92 2.35
CA LEU A 207 8.37 -20.02 1.43
C LEU A 207 9.89 -20.26 1.34
N LEU A 208 10.67 -19.18 1.29
CA LEU A 208 12.11 -19.26 1.06
C LEU A 208 12.93 -19.52 2.32
N ILE A 209 12.40 -19.23 3.51
CA ILE A 209 13.09 -19.31 4.81
C ILE A 209 12.65 -20.52 5.64
N THR A 210 11.39 -20.96 5.52
CA THR A 210 10.88 -22.06 6.36
C THR A 210 11.60 -23.38 6.08
N ARG A 211 11.85 -24.15 7.16
CA ARG A 211 12.36 -25.53 7.08
C ARG A 211 11.25 -26.58 7.04
N SER A 212 10.01 -26.21 7.40
CA SER A 212 8.88 -27.14 7.41
C SER A 212 8.37 -27.38 6.00
N GLN A 213 8.41 -28.64 5.55
CA GLN A 213 7.93 -29.02 4.21
C GLN A 213 6.42 -28.76 4.05
N ASN A 214 5.62 -28.99 5.09
CA ASN A 214 4.19 -28.73 5.06
C ASN A 214 3.90 -27.24 4.90
N LEU A 215 4.59 -26.39 5.67
CA LEU A 215 4.45 -24.93 5.52
C LEU A 215 4.94 -24.48 4.13
N ARG A 216 6.04 -25.05 3.64
CA ARG A 216 6.57 -24.75 2.30
C ARG A 216 5.53 -25.08 1.22
N LYS A 217 4.94 -26.28 1.25
CA LYS A 217 3.86 -26.69 0.32
C LYS A 217 2.66 -25.75 0.41
N ALA A 218 2.21 -25.41 1.63
CA ALA A 218 1.13 -24.46 1.83
C ALA A 218 1.45 -23.08 1.24
N MET A 219 2.67 -22.57 1.40
CA MET A 219 3.08 -21.30 0.80
C MET A 219 3.18 -21.38 -0.73
N VAL A 220 3.60 -22.50 -1.32
CA VAL A 220 3.57 -22.69 -2.78
C VAL A 220 2.14 -22.59 -3.30
N ILE A 221 1.21 -23.33 -2.69
CA ILE A 221 -0.20 -23.32 -3.07
C ILE A 221 -0.79 -21.91 -2.91
N TYR A 222 -0.56 -21.27 -1.77
CA TYR A 222 -1.03 -19.91 -1.52
C TYR A 222 -0.52 -18.92 -2.57
N ASN A 223 0.80 -18.90 -2.83
CA ASN A 223 1.39 -17.98 -3.81
C ASN A 223 0.87 -18.26 -5.22
N PHE A 224 0.71 -19.52 -5.60
CA PHE A 224 0.16 -19.89 -6.90
C PHE A 224 -1.27 -19.35 -7.06
N LEU A 225 -2.16 -19.64 -6.10
CA LEU A 225 -3.54 -19.17 -6.14
C LEU A 225 -3.63 -17.65 -6.08
N ALA A 226 -2.79 -16.99 -5.27
CA ALA A 226 -2.72 -15.54 -5.19
C ALA A 226 -2.30 -14.91 -6.52
N VAL A 227 -1.28 -15.46 -7.19
CA VAL A 227 -0.83 -15.01 -8.52
C VAL A 227 -1.94 -15.18 -9.55
N VAL A 228 -2.65 -16.31 -9.55
CA VAL A 228 -3.81 -16.51 -10.45
C VAL A 228 -4.87 -15.42 -10.22
N VAL A 229 -5.24 -15.15 -8.97
CA VAL A 229 -6.22 -14.10 -8.66
C VAL A 229 -5.72 -12.70 -9.01
N ILE A 230 -4.43 -12.41 -8.79
CA ILE A 230 -3.81 -11.14 -9.18
C ILE A 230 -3.85 -10.96 -10.72
N ILE A 231 -3.64 -12.03 -11.48
CA ILE A 231 -3.80 -12.01 -12.95
C ILE A 231 -5.25 -11.72 -13.32
N LEU A 232 -6.20 -12.45 -12.72
CA LEU A 232 -7.64 -12.28 -12.97
C LEU A 232 -8.16 -10.90 -12.55
N SER A 233 -7.52 -10.24 -11.58
CA SER A 233 -7.89 -8.89 -11.19
C SER A 233 -7.50 -7.86 -12.24
N ASN A 234 -6.70 -8.19 -13.25
CA ASN A 234 -6.22 -7.25 -14.27
C ASN A 234 -5.43 -6.05 -13.69
N SER A 235 -4.95 -6.14 -12.45
CA SER A 235 -4.11 -5.11 -11.84
C SER A 235 -2.64 -5.26 -12.29
N ARG A 236 -2.31 -4.65 -13.43
CA ARG A 236 -0.94 -4.64 -14.00
C ARG A 236 0.12 -4.20 -12.98
N ASN A 237 -0.20 -3.20 -12.16
CA ASN A 237 0.71 -2.71 -11.12
C ASN A 237 1.03 -3.80 -10.08
N SER A 238 0.04 -4.61 -9.71
CA SER A 238 0.20 -5.73 -8.77
C SER A 238 0.95 -6.91 -9.38
N TRP A 239 0.91 -7.09 -10.70
CA TRP A 239 1.73 -8.11 -11.40
C TRP A 239 3.21 -7.77 -11.27
N VAL A 240 3.56 -6.52 -11.62
CA VAL A 240 4.93 -6.00 -11.50
C VAL A 240 5.39 -6.05 -10.05
N GLY A 241 4.56 -5.61 -9.11
CA GLY A 241 4.88 -5.67 -7.68
C GLY A 241 5.12 -7.10 -7.19
N THR A 242 4.30 -8.07 -7.60
CA THR A 242 4.49 -9.47 -7.19
C THR A 242 5.78 -10.06 -7.73
N PHE A 243 6.13 -9.76 -8.98
CA PHE A 243 7.41 -10.15 -9.56
C PHE A 243 8.59 -9.52 -8.80
N LEU A 244 8.53 -8.21 -8.53
CA LEU A 244 9.57 -7.50 -7.76
C LEU A 244 9.71 -8.05 -6.34
N ALA A 245 8.62 -8.48 -5.70
CA ALA A 245 8.66 -9.13 -4.40
C ALA A 245 9.52 -10.40 -4.44
N MET A 246 9.28 -11.26 -5.44
CA MET A 246 10.03 -12.50 -5.63
C MET A 246 11.52 -12.23 -5.90
N VAL A 247 11.82 -11.34 -6.84
CA VAL A 247 13.22 -10.97 -7.18
C VAL A 247 13.94 -10.39 -5.96
N THR A 248 13.30 -9.49 -5.23
CA THR A 248 13.89 -8.84 -4.05
C THR A 248 14.18 -9.85 -2.95
N ALA A 249 13.23 -10.75 -2.65
CA ALA A 249 13.42 -11.79 -1.64
C ALA A 249 14.55 -12.76 -2.03
N LEU A 250 14.62 -13.18 -3.30
CA LEU A 250 15.69 -14.04 -3.82
C LEU A 250 17.06 -13.34 -3.75
N LEU A 251 17.12 -12.04 -4.10
CA LEU A 251 18.34 -11.24 -4.05
C LEU A 251 18.87 -11.12 -2.61
N ILE A 252 18.01 -10.80 -1.65
CA ILE A 252 18.38 -10.67 -0.23
C ILE A 252 18.88 -12.00 0.33
N LEU A 253 18.23 -13.10 -0.04
CA LEU A 253 18.59 -14.44 0.39
C LEU A 253 19.71 -15.07 -0.47
N ARG A 254 20.34 -14.28 -1.36
CA ARG A 254 21.46 -14.67 -2.24
C ARG A 254 21.18 -15.90 -3.11
N LYS A 255 19.92 -16.10 -3.50
CA LYS A 255 19.48 -17.20 -4.40
C LYS A 255 19.60 -16.79 -5.87
N HIS A 256 20.76 -16.27 -6.27
CA HIS A 256 20.99 -15.65 -7.58
C HIS A 256 20.66 -16.56 -8.77
N LYS A 257 20.95 -17.87 -8.68
CA LYS A 257 20.64 -18.83 -9.76
C LYS A 257 19.14 -18.92 -10.05
N VAL A 258 18.31 -18.98 -9.00
CA VAL A 258 16.84 -19.01 -9.13
C VAL A 258 16.33 -17.69 -9.69
N MET A 259 16.91 -16.57 -9.25
CA MET A 259 16.56 -15.24 -9.74
C MET A 259 16.87 -15.09 -11.23
N VAL A 260 18.06 -15.50 -11.68
CA VAL A 260 18.44 -15.45 -13.11
C VAL A 260 17.51 -16.33 -13.94
N GLY A 261 17.23 -17.55 -13.50
CA GLY A 261 16.27 -18.43 -14.18
C GLY A 261 14.86 -17.83 -14.28
N LEU A 262 14.38 -17.17 -13.21
CA LEU A 262 13.10 -16.48 -13.21
C LEU A 262 13.07 -15.30 -14.20
N ILE A 263 14.10 -14.46 -14.19
CA ILE A 263 14.21 -13.30 -15.10
C ILE A 263 14.25 -13.77 -16.55
N LEU A 264 15.11 -14.76 -16.86
CA LEU A 264 15.20 -15.34 -18.20
C LEU A 264 13.87 -15.97 -18.64
N GLY A 265 13.19 -16.69 -17.75
CA GLY A 265 11.89 -17.29 -18.03
C GLY A 265 10.83 -16.24 -18.38
N ILE A 266 10.80 -15.12 -17.67
CA ILE A 266 9.86 -14.02 -17.96
C ILE A 266 10.23 -13.30 -19.26
N LEU A 267 11.52 -13.03 -19.49
CA LEU A 267 11.98 -12.43 -20.75
C LEU A 267 11.63 -13.32 -21.94
N LEU A 268 11.88 -14.63 -21.85
CA LEU A 268 11.55 -15.59 -22.90
C LEU A 268 10.04 -15.69 -23.10
N SER A 269 9.25 -15.76 -22.02
CA SER A 269 7.78 -15.79 -22.11
C SER A 269 7.24 -14.51 -22.75
N THR A 270 7.80 -13.36 -22.40
CA THR A 270 7.44 -12.06 -23.00
C THR A 270 7.80 -12.04 -24.48
N LEU A 271 8.99 -12.51 -24.85
CA LEU A 271 9.43 -12.59 -26.25
C LEU A 271 8.53 -13.51 -27.07
N ILE A 272 8.15 -14.67 -26.53
CA ILE A 272 7.18 -15.58 -27.15
C ILE A 272 5.83 -14.87 -27.31
N LEU A 273 5.31 -14.25 -26.26
CA LEU A 273 4.04 -13.53 -26.32
C LEU A 273 4.07 -12.43 -27.38
N VAL A 274 5.13 -11.62 -27.44
CA VAL A 274 5.26 -10.54 -28.45
C VAL A 274 5.37 -11.12 -29.86
N THR A 275 6.13 -12.20 -30.06
CA THR A 275 6.33 -12.82 -31.38
C THR A 275 5.06 -13.45 -31.94
N PHE A 276 4.25 -14.09 -31.10
CA PHE A 276 3.07 -14.84 -31.53
C PHE A 276 1.76 -14.07 -31.39
N SER A 277 1.74 -12.93 -30.69
CA SER A 277 0.53 -12.13 -30.55
C SER A 277 0.38 -11.14 -31.71
N LYS A 278 -0.85 -10.99 -32.21
CA LYS A 278 -1.19 -9.91 -33.15
C LYS A 278 -1.04 -8.55 -32.46
N PRO A 279 -0.77 -7.47 -33.20
CA PRO A 279 -0.80 -6.12 -32.65
C PRO A 279 -2.12 -5.88 -31.92
N VAL A 280 -2.04 -5.54 -30.64
CA VAL A 280 -3.21 -5.30 -29.80
C VAL A 280 -3.50 -3.81 -29.80
N SER A 281 -4.69 -3.42 -30.29
CA SER A 281 -5.15 -2.04 -30.20
C SER A 281 -5.60 -1.70 -28.78
N LEU A 282 -5.66 -0.40 -28.46
CA LEU A 282 -6.12 0.04 -27.15
C LEU A 282 -7.55 -0.44 -26.88
N ALA A 283 -8.42 -0.34 -27.90
CA ALA A 283 -9.81 -0.77 -27.83
C ALA A 283 -9.96 -2.25 -27.43
N ILE A 284 -9.09 -3.13 -27.95
CA ILE A 284 -9.08 -4.55 -27.57
C ILE A 284 -8.57 -4.70 -26.14
N SER A 285 -7.43 -4.09 -25.80
CA SER A 285 -6.79 -4.27 -24.48
C SER A 285 -7.60 -3.73 -23.30
N GLU A 286 -8.44 -2.72 -23.52
CA GLU A 286 -9.26 -2.09 -22.49
C GLU A 286 -10.70 -2.65 -22.45
N SER A 287 -11.03 -3.61 -23.33
CA SER A 287 -12.33 -4.30 -23.35
C SER A 287 -12.51 -5.26 -22.17
N SER A 288 -13.75 -5.48 -21.73
CA SER A 288 -14.10 -6.40 -20.64
C SER A 288 -13.65 -7.85 -20.91
N GLY A 289 -13.65 -8.26 -22.19
CA GLY A 289 -13.23 -9.57 -22.66
C GLY A 289 -11.73 -9.74 -22.92
N ALA A 290 -10.92 -8.69 -22.76
CA ALA A 290 -9.49 -8.75 -23.07
C ALA A 290 -8.77 -9.80 -22.22
N THR A 291 -8.01 -10.66 -22.89
CA THR A 291 -7.17 -11.68 -22.26
C THR A 291 -6.03 -11.02 -21.46
N PRO A 292 -5.42 -11.74 -20.49
CA PRO A 292 -4.24 -11.23 -19.77
C PRO A 292 -3.08 -10.84 -20.70
N ALA A 293 -2.89 -11.57 -21.80
CA ALA A 293 -1.87 -11.27 -22.80
C ALA A 293 -2.16 -9.96 -23.56
N GLU A 294 -3.40 -9.75 -24.00
CA GLU A 294 -3.81 -8.51 -24.67
C GLU A 294 -3.67 -7.29 -23.75
N ARG A 295 -4.02 -7.45 -22.46
CA ARG A 295 -3.84 -6.39 -21.45
C ARG A 295 -2.38 -6.08 -21.16
N PHE A 296 -1.53 -7.10 -21.16
CA PHE A 296 -0.09 -6.94 -20.99
C PHE A 296 0.55 -6.24 -22.19
N LEU A 297 0.20 -6.65 -23.41
CA LEU A 297 0.76 -6.06 -24.63
C LEU A 297 0.19 -4.68 -24.94
N GLY A 298 -1.06 -4.42 -24.54
CA GLY A 298 -1.74 -3.15 -24.79
C GLY A 298 -1.03 -1.93 -24.22
N VAL A 299 -0.35 -2.04 -23.07
CA VAL A 299 0.41 -0.90 -22.50
C VAL A 299 1.63 -0.50 -23.32
N PHE A 300 2.13 -1.41 -24.17
CA PHE A 300 3.25 -1.15 -25.07
C PHE A 300 2.80 -0.70 -26.46
N SER A 301 1.49 -0.60 -26.71
CA SER A 301 0.96 -0.09 -27.97
C SER A 301 1.25 1.41 -28.12
N GLY A 302 1.57 1.84 -29.35
CA GLY A 302 1.77 3.26 -29.64
C GLY A 302 0.53 4.11 -29.34
N GLU A 303 -0.66 3.55 -29.51
CA GLU A 303 -1.93 4.21 -29.17
C GLU A 303 -2.05 4.47 -27.66
N TYR A 304 -1.75 3.47 -26.82
CA TYR A 304 -1.75 3.63 -25.36
C TYR A 304 -0.73 4.68 -24.93
N ILE A 305 0.50 4.63 -25.46
CA ILE A 305 1.57 5.58 -25.10
C ILE A 305 1.17 7.01 -25.51
N SER A 306 0.67 7.19 -26.73
CA SER A 306 0.23 8.49 -27.24
C SER A 306 -0.91 9.07 -26.39
N LYS A 307 -1.95 8.28 -26.13
CA LYS A 307 -3.06 8.68 -25.25
C LYS A 307 -2.56 9.00 -23.84
N SER A 308 -1.67 8.16 -23.30
CA SER A 308 -1.17 8.34 -21.95
C SER A 308 -0.32 9.61 -21.78
N LEU A 309 0.44 9.99 -22.82
CA LEU A 309 1.20 11.26 -22.88
C LEU A 309 0.32 12.50 -23.08
N GLN A 310 -0.93 12.33 -23.50
CA GLN A 310 -1.88 13.43 -23.66
C GLN A 310 -2.60 13.76 -22.36
N ASN A 311 -3.10 12.76 -21.62
CA ASN A 311 -3.95 13.02 -20.46
C ASN A 311 -3.94 11.96 -19.33
N ASP A 312 -2.97 11.04 -19.28
CA ASP A 312 -2.93 9.97 -18.26
C ASP A 312 -1.60 10.00 -17.48
N ARG A 313 -1.24 8.88 -16.83
CA ARG A 313 -0.04 8.73 -15.99
C ARG A 313 1.27 9.18 -16.64
N LEU A 314 1.46 8.97 -17.95
CA LEU A 314 2.70 9.44 -18.61
C LEU A 314 2.71 10.96 -18.76
N PHE A 315 1.58 11.60 -19.08
CA PHE A 315 1.45 13.06 -19.04
C PHE A 315 1.86 13.60 -17.67
N LEU A 316 1.38 12.94 -16.60
CA LEU A 316 1.67 13.29 -15.20
C LEU A 316 3.14 13.20 -14.82
N ILE A 317 3.78 12.11 -15.22
CA ILE A 317 5.21 11.90 -14.93
C ILE A 317 6.07 12.89 -15.70
N THR A 318 5.64 13.31 -16.90
CA THR A 318 6.45 14.12 -17.82
C THR A 318 6.14 15.61 -17.76
N LYS A 319 5.08 16.07 -18.45
CA LYS A 319 4.77 17.49 -18.64
C LYS A 319 4.38 18.18 -17.32
N ALA A 320 3.60 17.46 -16.57
CA ALA A 320 3.08 17.82 -15.26
C ALA A 320 4.16 18.07 -14.20
N SER A 321 5.10 17.13 -14.05
CA SER A 321 6.23 17.28 -13.14
C SER A 321 7.13 18.47 -13.52
N GLN A 322 7.27 18.75 -14.82
CA GLN A 322 7.98 19.94 -15.31
C GLN A 322 7.29 21.24 -14.90
N GLN A 323 5.96 21.32 -14.99
CA GLN A 323 5.21 22.51 -14.54
C GLN A 323 5.36 22.75 -13.04
N ILE A 324 5.31 21.70 -12.22
CA ILE A 324 5.56 21.80 -10.78
C ILE A 324 7.00 22.27 -10.53
N ALA A 325 7.97 21.70 -11.22
CA ALA A 325 9.37 22.09 -11.08
C ALA A 325 9.61 23.56 -11.49
N ALA A 326 8.89 24.07 -12.49
CA ALA A 326 9.00 25.45 -12.92
C ALA A 326 8.39 26.45 -11.93
N ASN A 327 7.27 26.11 -11.29
CA ASN A 327 6.48 27.07 -10.51
C ASN A 327 6.59 26.90 -8.98
N ALA A 328 6.84 25.67 -8.51
CA ALA A 328 6.77 25.33 -7.08
C ALA A 328 7.77 24.22 -6.67
N ALA A 329 8.95 24.17 -7.29
CA ALA A 329 9.92 23.08 -7.12
C ALA A 329 10.26 22.75 -5.66
N TRP A 330 10.56 23.75 -4.83
CA TRP A 330 11.20 23.50 -3.54
C TRP A 330 10.23 23.05 -2.46
N LEU A 331 9.09 23.73 -2.36
CA LEU A 331 8.11 23.51 -1.29
C LEU A 331 6.77 22.99 -1.81
N GLY A 332 6.54 22.93 -3.12
CA GLY A 332 5.24 22.55 -3.67
C GLY A 332 4.16 23.60 -3.40
N VAL A 333 2.91 23.20 -3.63
CA VAL A 333 1.73 24.09 -3.53
C VAL A 333 0.91 23.88 -2.25
N GLY A 334 1.40 23.05 -1.33
CA GLY A 334 0.74 22.75 -0.06
C GLY A 334 0.12 21.35 -0.04
N MET A 335 0.11 20.76 1.15
CA MET A 335 -0.45 19.42 1.38
C MET A 335 -1.97 19.45 1.22
N GLY A 336 -2.50 18.47 0.50
CA GLY A 336 -3.92 18.42 0.13
C GLY A 336 -4.27 19.20 -1.14
N GLN A 337 -3.33 19.91 -1.77
CA GLN A 337 -3.54 20.64 -3.03
C GLN A 337 -2.98 19.88 -4.25
N ALA A 338 -3.30 20.36 -5.45
CA ALA A 338 -2.82 19.89 -6.77
C ALA A 338 -2.56 18.39 -6.89
N TRP A 339 -3.51 17.67 -7.52
CA TRP A 339 -3.49 16.23 -7.79
C TRP A 339 -3.52 15.35 -6.55
N SER A 340 -4.21 15.85 -5.54
CA SER A 340 -4.54 15.10 -4.36
C SER A 340 -5.98 14.60 -4.48
N ALA A 341 -6.32 13.51 -3.78
CA ALA A 341 -7.72 13.08 -3.68
C ALA A 341 -8.59 14.12 -2.95
N GLN A 342 -7.95 15.06 -2.25
CA GLN A 342 -8.55 16.10 -1.44
C GLN A 342 -9.01 17.27 -2.29
N GLU A 343 -8.17 17.71 -3.23
CA GLU A 343 -8.52 18.74 -4.21
C GLU A 343 -9.83 18.37 -4.91
N ALA A 344 -9.96 17.11 -5.33
CA ALA A 344 -11.19 16.58 -5.92
C ALA A 344 -12.38 16.50 -4.93
N ALA A 345 -12.13 16.20 -3.66
CA ALA A 345 -13.17 16.09 -2.64
C ALA A 345 -13.75 17.45 -2.25
N PHE A 346 -12.91 18.49 -2.21
CA PHE A 346 -13.32 19.86 -1.87
C PHE A 346 -13.70 20.69 -3.10
N GLY A 347 -13.28 20.29 -4.31
CA GLY A 347 -13.57 21.01 -5.56
C GLY A 347 -12.74 22.28 -5.75
N ASP A 348 -11.68 22.47 -4.96
CA ASP A 348 -10.78 23.62 -5.05
C ASP A 348 -9.61 23.32 -6.00
N PHE A 349 -9.80 23.57 -7.29
CA PHE A 349 -8.78 23.30 -8.33
C PHE A 349 -7.83 24.46 -8.60
N ARG A 350 -7.74 25.45 -7.71
CA ARG A 350 -6.95 26.66 -7.94
C ARG A 350 -5.51 26.36 -8.33
N TYR A 351 -4.85 25.45 -7.62
CA TYR A 351 -3.44 25.12 -7.88
C TYR A 351 -3.27 24.22 -9.11
N SER A 352 -4.20 23.31 -9.39
CA SER A 352 -4.22 22.59 -10.66
C SER A 352 -4.35 23.54 -11.85
N LEU A 353 -5.23 24.55 -11.76
CA LEU A 353 -5.37 25.56 -12.80
C LEU A 353 -4.12 26.44 -12.94
N LEU A 354 -3.53 26.88 -11.83
CA LEU A 354 -2.30 27.67 -11.82
C LEU A 354 -1.14 26.95 -12.52
N LEU A 355 -1.04 25.63 -12.32
CA LEU A 355 -0.01 24.79 -12.90
C LEU A 355 -0.34 24.34 -14.34
N GLY A 356 -1.49 24.74 -14.90
CA GLY A 356 -1.91 24.38 -16.25
C GLY A 356 -2.31 22.91 -16.40
N LEU A 357 -2.84 22.32 -15.33
CA LEU A 357 -3.13 20.89 -15.25
C LEU A 357 -4.56 20.59 -15.69
N PRO A 358 -4.81 19.48 -16.40
CA PRO A 358 -6.13 19.16 -16.91
C PRO A 358 -7.08 18.73 -15.79
N VAL A 359 -7.95 19.64 -15.34
CA VAL A 359 -8.93 19.40 -14.26
C VAL A 359 -9.91 18.27 -14.61
N GLU A 360 -10.27 18.12 -15.89
CA GLU A 360 -11.20 17.08 -16.36
C GLU A 360 -10.63 15.65 -16.23
N SER A 361 -9.30 15.51 -16.13
CA SER A 361 -8.61 14.21 -16.03
C SER A 361 -8.28 13.79 -14.60
N TRP A 362 -8.84 14.47 -13.59
CA TRP A 362 -8.49 14.34 -12.15
C TRP A 362 -8.44 12.92 -11.59
N TYR A 363 -9.24 11.99 -12.13
CA TYR A 363 -9.21 10.56 -11.76
C TYR A 363 -7.83 9.91 -11.95
N TYR A 364 -7.12 10.24 -13.04
CA TYR A 364 -5.79 9.72 -13.31
C TYR A 364 -4.70 10.48 -12.52
N LEU A 365 -5.01 11.69 -12.05
CA LEU A 365 -4.07 12.63 -11.45
C LEU A 365 -3.63 12.22 -10.03
N GLY A 366 -4.56 11.72 -9.20
CA GLY A 366 -4.25 11.19 -7.86
C GLY A 366 -3.59 9.80 -7.85
N ASP A 367 -3.35 9.23 -9.03
CA ASP A 367 -2.90 7.86 -9.25
C ASP A 367 -1.38 7.78 -9.53
N VAL A 368 -0.60 8.84 -9.33
CA VAL A 368 0.88 8.84 -9.49
C VAL A 368 1.52 9.33 -8.19
N GLY A 369 1.75 8.42 -7.24
CA GLY A 369 2.00 8.77 -5.84
C GLY A 369 3.20 9.69 -5.59
N TRP A 370 4.34 9.45 -6.24
CA TRP A 370 5.53 10.29 -6.03
C TRP A 370 5.38 11.70 -6.61
N ILE A 371 4.74 11.82 -7.78
CA ILE A 371 4.52 13.12 -8.41
C ILE A 371 3.42 13.88 -7.66
N ALA A 372 2.37 13.21 -7.19
CA ALA A 372 1.35 13.80 -6.33
C ALA A 372 1.92 14.27 -4.98
N LEU A 373 2.90 13.57 -4.41
CA LEU A 373 3.58 14.05 -3.20
C LEU A 373 4.52 15.23 -3.54
N PHE A 374 5.23 15.17 -4.67
CA PHE A 374 6.08 16.25 -5.15
C PHE A 374 5.30 17.56 -5.39
N SER A 375 4.11 17.50 -6.00
CA SER A 375 3.26 18.68 -6.21
C SER A 375 2.91 19.35 -4.88
N GLN A 376 2.60 18.55 -3.87
CA GLN A 376 2.14 19.02 -2.56
C GLN A 376 3.25 19.60 -1.69
N VAL A 377 4.43 18.96 -1.65
CA VAL A 377 5.49 19.32 -0.68
C VAL A 377 6.85 19.67 -1.30
N GLY A 378 6.94 19.67 -2.63
CA GLY A 378 8.16 19.99 -3.38
C GLY A 378 9.30 18.99 -3.14
N PHE A 379 10.50 19.34 -3.64
CA PHE A 379 11.70 18.54 -3.50
C PHE A 379 12.11 18.36 -2.04
N ILE A 380 11.97 19.39 -1.21
CA ILE A 380 12.38 19.33 0.20
C ILE A 380 11.52 18.31 0.94
N GLY A 381 10.19 18.42 0.84
CA GLY A 381 9.29 17.50 1.49
C GLY A 381 9.43 16.07 0.94
N LEU A 382 9.47 15.91 -0.38
CA LEU A 382 9.66 14.59 -0.99
C LEU A 382 10.98 13.94 -0.53
N PHE A 383 12.08 14.69 -0.51
CA PHE A 383 13.37 14.20 -0.03
C PHE A 383 13.29 13.74 1.43
N LEU A 384 12.70 14.54 2.32
CA LEU A 384 12.57 14.20 3.75
C LEU A 384 11.71 12.94 3.95
N PHE A 385 10.63 12.79 3.18
CA PHE A 385 9.80 11.60 3.21
C PHE A 385 10.55 10.36 2.69
N MET A 386 11.31 10.50 1.61
CA MET A 386 12.15 9.41 1.09
C MET A 386 13.28 9.06 2.05
N ALA A 387 13.90 10.04 2.70
CA ALA A 387 14.92 9.83 3.72
C ALA A 387 14.35 9.05 4.91
N PHE A 388 13.12 9.36 5.34
CA PHE A 388 12.40 8.58 6.33
C PHE A 388 12.27 7.11 5.91
N LEU A 389 11.73 6.84 4.72
CA LEU A 389 11.52 5.48 4.21
C LEU A 389 12.83 4.70 4.03
N VAL A 390 13.88 5.34 3.52
CA VAL A 390 15.22 4.75 3.34
C VAL A 390 15.88 4.47 4.69
N SER A 391 15.71 5.37 5.67
CA SER A 391 16.27 5.16 7.02
C SER A 391 15.66 3.94 7.71
N LEU A 392 14.33 3.75 7.60
CA LEU A 392 13.64 2.55 8.09
C LEU A 392 14.20 1.29 7.43
N LEU A 393 14.32 1.31 6.09
CA LEU A 393 14.85 0.19 5.32
C LEU A 393 16.28 -0.15 5.74
N SER A 394 17.15 0.85 5.87
CA SER A 394 18.56 0.67 6.22
C SER A 394 18.70 0.00 7.59
N THR A 395 17.97 0.51 8.58
CA THR A 395 17.95 -0.08 9.92
C THR A 395 17.48 -1.53 9.87
N ILE A 396 16.34 -1.82 9.24
CA ILE A 396 15.78 -3.19 9.17
C ILE A 396 16.71 -4.15 8.42
N ARG A 397 17.24 -3.74 7.27
CA ARG A 397 18.14 -4.56 6.45
C ARG A 397 19.41 -4.94 7.20
N GLY A 398 19.94 -4.06 8.06
CA GLY A 398 21.13 -4.30 8.87
C GLY A 398 21.01 -5.47 9.86
N TYR A 399 19.80 -5.96 10.14
CA TYR A 399 19.54 -7.07 11.07
C TYR A 399 19.10 -8.37 10.40
N ILE A 400 18.85 -8.41 9.08
CA ILE A 400 18.37 -9.62 8.39
C ILE A 400 19.29 -10.82 8.65
N ASN A 401 20.61 -10.63 8.55
CA ASN A 401 21.58 -11.71 8.74
C ASN A 401 21.78 -12.13 10.21
N LYS A 402 21.25 -11.36 11.16
CA LYS A 402 21.31 -11.63 12.61
C LYS A 402 20.04 -12.31 13.15
N THR A 403 19.05 -12.50 12.29
CA THR A 403 17.75 -13.09 12.64
C THR A 403 17.52 -14.39 11.89
N ASP A 404 16.67 -15.24 12.48
CA ASP A 404 16.27 -16.52 11.92
C ASP A 404 14.77 -16.80 12.10
N GLY A 405 14.29 -17.85 11.44
CA GLY A 405 12.91 -18.32 11.57
C GLY A 405 11.87 -17.25 11.23
N ILE A 406 10.91 -17.05 12.13
CA ILE A 406 9.77 -16.14 11.89
C ILE A 406 10.19 -14.67 11.84
N GLU A 407 11.16 -14.24 12.65
CA GLU A 407 11.60 -12.84 12.66
C GLU A 407 12.25 -12.47 11.31
N LYS A 408 13.09 -13.37 10.76
CA LYS A 408 13.69 -13.20 9.44
C LYS A 408 12.65 -13.11 8.31
N ILE A 409 11.53 -13.84 8.42
CA ILE A 409 10.42 -13.77 7.45
C ILE A 409 9.85 -12.35 7.41
N TYR A 410 9.63 -11.72 8.56
CA TYR A 410 9.14 -10.34 8.61
C TYR A 410 10.15 -9.34 8.03
N LEU A 411 11.44 -9.45 8.39
CA LEU A 411 12.44 -8.52 7.88
C LEU A 411 12.62 -8.63 6.36
N VAL A 412 12.74 -9.84 5.82
CA VAL A 412 12.86 -10.07 4.36
C VAL A 412 11.58 -9.68 3.64
N GLY A 413 10.42 -10.06 4.20
CA GLY A 413 9.10 -9.71 3.65
C GLY A 413 8.89 -8.19 3.60
N PHE A 414 9.30 -7.46 4.64
CA PHE A 414 9.22 -6.00 4.66
C PHE A 414 10.13 -5.36 3.61
N VAL A 415 11.38 -5.81 3.45
CA VAL A 415 12.24 -5.26 2.40
C VAL A 415 11.63 -5.49 1.02
N ALA A 416 11.06 -6.68 0.77
CA ALA A 416 10.32 -6.94 -0.47
C ALA A 416 9.13 -5.99 -0.63
N MET A 417 8.29 -5.82 0.40
CA MET A 417 7.18 -4.86 0.40
C MET A 417 7.65 -3.43 0.14
N TRP A 418 8.77 -3.02 0.73
CA TRP A 418 9.33 -1.68 0.54
C TRP A 418 9.68 -1.44 -0.92
N VAL A 419 10.44 -2.34 -1.56
CA VAL A 419 10.81 -2.20 -2.98
C VAL A 419 9.56 -2.16 -3.85
N VAL A 420 8.62 -3.06 -3.58
CA VAL A 420 7.35 -3.12 -4.29
C VAL A 420 6.57 -1.82 -4.16
N MET A 421 6.41 -1.30 -2.93
CA MET A 421 5.72 -0.03 -2.70
C MET A 421 6.45 1.13 -3.37
N MET A 422 7.78 1.15 -3.38
CA MET A 422 8.52 2.24 -4.03
C MET A 422 8.29 2.28 -5.53
N VAL A 423 8.37 1.12 -6.20
CA VAL A 423 8.18 1.06 -7.65
C VAL A 423 6.72 1.24 -8.04
N THR A 424 5.80 0.59 -7.34
CA THR A 424 4.38 0.65 -7.67
C THR A 424 3.74 2.00 -7.35
N ASN A 425 4.34 2.81 -6.45
CA ASN A 425 3.93 4.20 -6.22
C ASN A 425 4.34 5.17 -7.34
N ILE A 426 5.14 4.74 -8.32
CA ILE A 426 5.37 5.52 -9.55
C ILE A 426 4.11 5.54 -10.41
N TRP A 427 3.31 4.47 -10.38
CA TRP A 427 2.16 4.27 -11.27
C TRP A 427 0.80 4.25 -10.56
N SER A 428 0.81 4.37 -9.24
CA SER A 428 -0.36 4.38 -8.36
C SER A 428 -0.02 5.19 -7.10
N PHE A 429 -0.98 5.55 -6.26
CA PHE A 429 -0.69 6.12 -4.94
C PHE A 429 -1.02 5.13 -3.82
N ASN A 430 -0.39 3.96 -3.86
CA ASN A 430 -0.62 2.82 -2.96
C ASN A 430 -0.47 3.16 -1.46
N LEU A 431 0.26 4.20 -1.07
CA LEU A 431 0.35 4.63 0.34
C LEU A 431 -0.94 5.29 0.87
N THR A 432 -1.85 5.71 -0.03
CA THR A 432 -3.14 6.33 0.33
C THR A 432 -4.29 5.33 0.40
N TYR A 433 -4.20 4.21 -0.32
CA TYR A 433 -5.22 3.17 -0.27
C TYR A 433 -5.18 2.43 1.06
N ARG A 434 -6.35 2.20 1.64
CA ARG A 434 -6.47 1.69 3.03
C ARG A 434 -5.79 0.37 3.24
N SER A 435 -6.10 -0.62 2.41
CA SER A 435 -5.57 -1.98 2.55
C SER A 435 -4.06 -1.98 2.43
N THR A 436 -3.50 -1.45 1.34
CA THR A 436 -2.06 -1.44 1.12
C THR A 436 -1.30 -0.65 2.19
N SER A 437 -1.78 0.55 2.53
CA SER A 437 -1.16 1.41 3.54
C SER A 437 -1.17 0.76 4.92
N PHE A 438 -2.30 0.20 5.35
CA PHE A 438 -2.42 -0.48 6.66
C PHE A 438 -1.40 -1.61 6.81
N TYR A 439 -1.35 -2.56 5.86
CA TYR A 439 -0.43 -3.68 5.97
C TYR A 439 1.03 -3.24 5.83
N PHE A 440 1.33 -2.27 4.97
CA PHE A 440 2.68 -1.73 4.85
C PHE A 440 3.18 -1.15 6.19
N TRP A 441 2.41 -0.25 6.81
CA TRP A 441 2.78 0.39 8.07
C TRP A 441 2.82 -0.59 9.25
N LEU A 442 1.89 -1.54 9.30
CA LEU A 442 1.90 -2.61 10.30
C LEU A 442 3.20 -3.41 10.23
N ILE A 443 3.56 -3.90 9.04
CA ILE A 443 4.74 -4.75 8.85
C ILE A 443 6.04 -3.96 9.02
N ALA A 444 6.05 -2.67 8.64
CA ALA A 444 7.15 -1.75 8.95
C ALA A 444 7.38 -1.66 10.47
N GLY A 445 6.31 -1.44 11.26
CA GLY A 445 6.42 -1.28 12.72
C GLY A 445 6.85 -2.56 13.42
N VAL A 446 6.32 -3.72 13.00
CA VAL A 446 6.77 -5.04 13.48
C VAL A 446 8.25 -5.26 13.17
N SER A 447 8.67 -5.00 11.93
CA SER A 447 10.05 -5.27 11.48
C SER A 447 11.05 -4.36 12.19
N LEU A 448 10.69 -3.09 12.41
CA LEU A 448 11.53 -2.17 13.18
C LEU A 448 11.60 -2.57 14.66
N SER A 449 10.49 -3.01 15.27
CA SER A 449 10.48 -3.51 16.65
C SER A 449 11.42 -4.72 16.83
N ILE A 450 11.45 -5.63 15.85
CA ILE A 450 12.41 -6.74 15.80
C ILE A 450 13.85 -6.20 15.70
N ALA A 451 14.13 -5.28 14.78
CA ALA A 451 15.47 -4.72 14.60
C ALA A 451 16.00 -3.98 15.86
N GLU A 452 15.14 -3.24 16.55
CA GLU A 452 15.49 -2.52 17.78
C GLU A 452 15.82 -3.46 18.95
N LYS A 453 15.11 -4.58 19.08
CA LYS A 453 15.41 -5.63 20.07
C LYS A 453 16.87 -6.10 19.94
N TYR A 454 17.29 -6.46 18.73
CA TYR A 454 18.67 -6.91 18.47
C TYR A 454 19.73 -5.82 18.64
N LYS A 455 19.37 -4.54 18.38
CA LYS A 455 20.28 -3.41 18.63
C LYS A 455 20.61 -3.28 20.11
N GLY A 456 19.62 -3.46 20.98
CA GLY A 456 19.78 -3.43 22.44
C GLY A 456 20.68 -4.53 22.96
N ASP A 457 20.49 -5.75 22.46
CA ASP A 457 21.27 -6.93 22.88
C ASP A 457 22.77 -6.73 22.58
N VAL A 458 23.11 -6.31 21.36
CA VAL A 458 24.51 -6.05 20.95
C VAL A 458 25.18 -4.94 21.80
N GLN A 459 24.44 -3.88 22.14
CA GLN A 459 24.98 -2.81 22.99
C GLN A 459 25.19 -3.29 24.43
N SER A 460 24.32 -4.17 24.93
CA SER A 460 24.45 -4.74 26.27
C SER A 460 25.67 -5.66 26.39
N GLU A 461 25.92 -6.50 25.39
CA GLU A 461 27.10 -7.39 25.35
C GLU A 461 28.40 -6.60 25.28
N ARG A 462 28.48 -5.56 24.45
CA ARG A 462 29.65 -4.67 24.40
C ARG A 462 29.94 -3.98 25.73
N ARG A 463 28.90 -3.53 26.43
CA ARG A 463 29.06 -2.92 27.77
C ARG A 463 29.53 -3.92 28.82
N LYS A 464 29.10 -5.18 28.73
CA LYS A 464 29.59 -6.26 29.59
C LYS A 464 31.05 -6.61 29.29
N ALA A 465 31.46 -6.57 28.02
CA ALA A 465 32.85 -6.86 27.63
C ALA A 465 33.84 -5.75 27.98
N LEU A 466 33.36 -4.51 28.19
CA LEU A 466 34.18 -3.36 28.59
C LEU A 466 34.27 -3.18 30.12
N ARG A 467 33.51 -3.97 30.89
CA ARG A 467 33.57 -4.02 32.36
C ARG A 467 34.34 -5.27 32.76
#